data_AF-X1F835-F1
#
_entry.id   AF-X1F835-F1
#
_cell.length_a   1.000
_cell.length_b   1.000
_cell.length_c   1.000
_cell.angle_alpha   90.00
_cell.angle_beta   90.00
_cell.angle_gamma   90.00
#
_symmetry.space_group_name_H-M   'P 1'
#
loop_
_entity.id
_entity.type
_entity.pdbx_description
1 polymer ?
#
loop_
_entity_poly.entity_id
_entity_poly.type
_entity_poly.pdbx_seq_one_letter_code
_entity_poly.pdbx_strand_id
1 'polypeptide(L)'
;AHHHHQDPAYNRVILHVVMWHNRQAATKLHNGKTAPILALDKYLESPSNHGAGLVHSPASSGMPCLRTAKGLASHTLAEFLDSAGERRFSAKATQFQAELSQTEASQCLYQGIMGALGYVKNKPPMLKLARRLPLQILQSMAQGEVSDGERLARLQALLLGTAGLLPSQRYDRHRESQDDEWADKLEGLWAFSNGTKALSEDDWHLFKVRPNNFPLRRIAAMSYLILRCRERGLVEQ
;
A
#
# COMPACT_ATOMS: atom_id res chain seq x y z
N ALA A 1 10.78 -12.55 15.18
CA ALA A 1 11.95 -12.15 14.36
C ALA A 1 11.54 -12.32 12.91
N HIS A 2 11.62 -11.28 12.08
CA HIS A 2 11.25 -11.36 10.67
C HIS A 2 12.22 -12.33 9.97
N HIS A 3 11.72 -13.36 9.29
CA HIS A 3 12.47 -14.50 8.73
C HIS A 3 13.38 -14.14 7.54
N HIS A 4 14.13 -13.04 7.66
CA HIS A 4 15.01 -12.49 6.64
C HIS A 4 16.16 -13.43 6.22
N HIS A 5 16.46 -14.46 7.01
CA HIS A 5 17.40 -15.52 6.63
C HIS A 5 16.90 -16.37 5.45
N GLN A 6 15.61 -16.27 5.07
CA GLN A 6 15.02 -17.01 3.95
C GLN A 6 14.98 -16.18 2.66
N ASP A 7 15.35 -14.90 2.70
CA ASP A 7 15.31 -14.00 1.53
C ASP A 7 16.72 -13.83 0.92
N PRO A 8 16.96 -14.31 -0.31
CA PRO A 8 18.24 -14.13 -1.00
C PRO A 8 18.66 -12.66 -1.18
N ALA A 9 17.71 -11.73 -1.28
CA ALA A 9 18.00 -10.30 -1.39
C ALA A 9 18.64 -9.74 -0.10
N TYR A 10 18.41 -10.41 1.02
CA TYR A 10 18.98 -10.05 2.32
C TYR A 10 20.50 -10.24 2.39
N ASN A 11 21.09 -11.00 1.46
CA ASN A 11 22.56 -11.15 1.35
C ASN A 11 23.30 -9.84 1.05
N ARG A 12 22.58 -8.77 0.68
CA ARG A 12 23.15 -7.42 0.46
C ARG A 12 23.23 -6.58 1.74
N VAL A 13 22.73 -7.08 2.86
CA VAL A 13 22.76 -6.38 4.15
C VAL A 13 24.17 -6.45 4.74
N ILE A 14 24.79 -5.29 4.93
CA ILE A 14 26.13 -5.15 5.52
C ILE A 14 26.10 -4.70 6.99
N LEU A 15 24.96 -4.18 7.45
CA LEU A 15 24.72 -3.72 8.82
C LEU A 15 23.21 -3.79 9.08
N HIS A 16 22.81 -4.43 10.17
CA HIS A 16 21.41 -4.48 10.60
C HIS A 16 21.20 -3.51 11.75
N VAL A 17 20.44 -2.45 11.52
CA VAL A 17 20.17 -1.41 12.53
C VAL A 17 18.83 -1.69 13.19
N VAL A 18 18.80 -1.76 14.53
CA VAL A 18 17.59 -2.04 15.33
C VAL A 18 17.43 -0.98 16.42
N MET A 19 16.18 -0.70 16.84
CA MET A 19 15.95 0.26 17.92
C MET A 19 16.45 -0.27 19.26
N TRP A 20 16.00 -1.46 19.65
CA TRP A 20 16.46 -2.17 20.85
C TRP A 20 17.04 -3.52 20.47
N HIS A 21 18.05 -3.97 21.19
CA HIS A 21 18.65 -5.27 20.95
C HIS A 21 18.80 -6.12 22.22
N ASN A 22 17.96 -7.15 22.32
CA ASN A 22 17.93 -8.05 23.48
C ASN A 22 18.73 -9.36 23.29
N ARG A 23 19.59 -9.46 22.25
CA ARG A 23 20.38 -10.68 21.97
C ARG A 23 21.82 -10.28 21.58
N GLN A 24 22.81 -11.13 21.83
CA GLN A 24 24.23 -10.81 21.54
C GLN A 24 24.68 -11.24 20.14
N ALA A 25 23.88 -12.00 19.39
CA ALA A 25 24.32 -12.62 18.15
C ALA A 25 24.06 -11.75 16.91
N ALA A 26 25.06 -11.68 16.03
CA ALA A 26 24.96 -11.05 14.71
C ALA A 26 23.82 -11.61 13.85
N THR A 27 23.33 -10.83 12.89
CA THR A 27 22.22 -11.25 12.03
C THR A 27 22.70 -12.27 11.01
N LYS A 28 22.12 -13.48 11.02
CA LYS A 28 22.40 -14.49 10.00
C LYS A 28 21.73 -14.10 8.67
N LEU A 29 22.53 -14.05 7.61
CA LEU A 29 22.09 -13.86 6.24
C LEU A 29 21.71 -15.21 5.60
N HIS A 30 21.00 -15.17 4.48
CA HIS A 30 20.60 -16.37 3.75
C HIS A 30 21.79 -17.22 3.30
N ASN A 31 22.90 -16.59 2.89
CA ASN A 31 24.13 -17.28 2.48
C ASN A 31 24.98 -17.81 3.65
N GLY A 32 24.46 -17.82 4.87
CA GLY A 32 25.15 -18.29 6.08
C GLY A 32 26.17 -17.29 6.65
N LYS A 33 26.45 -16.16 5.97
CA LYS A 33 27.28 -15.09 6.54
C LYS A 33 26.52 -14.33 7.61
N THR A 34 27.24 -13.51 8.37
CA THR A 34 26.66 -12.65 9.40
C THR A 34 26.82 -11.17 9.05
N ALA A 35 25.81 -10.38 9.39
CA ALA A 35 25.88 -8.92 9.37
C ALA A 35 25.94 -8.39 10.81
N PRO A 36 26.84 -7.42 11.11
CA PRO A 36 26.87 -6.76 12.41
C PRO A 36 25.53 -6.09 12.72
N ILE A 37 25.22 -5.93 14.01
CA ILE A 37 24.00 -5.28 14.48
C ILE A 37 24.35 -4.00 15.21
N LEU A 38 23.73 -2.88 14.82
CA LEU A 38 23.78 -1.61 15.54
C LEU A 38 22.47 -1.41 16.30
N ALA A 39 22.54 -1.41 17.62
CA ALA A 39 21.41 -1.13 18.51
C ALA A 39 21.39 0.37 18.83
N LEU A 40 20.37 1.10 18.37
CA LEU A 40 20.32 2.56 18.46
C LEU A 40 20.02 3.06 19.87
N ASP A 41 19.30 2.30 20.69
CA ASP A 41 18.99 2.61 22.09
C ASP A 41 20.22 2.98 22.90
N LYS A 42 21.38 2.39 22.58
CA LYS A 42 22.66 2.66 23.26
C LYS A 42 23.28 4.01 22.91
N TYR A 43 22.81 4.65 21.84
CA TYR A 43 23.32 5.92 21.31
C TYR A 43 22.28 7.04 21.38
N LEU A 44 21.10 6.74 21.91
CA LEU A 44 20.05 7.71 22.17
C LEU A 44 20.10 8.03 23.66
N GLU A 45 20.43 9.26 24.03
CA GLU A 45 20.32 9.72 25.41
C GLU A 45 18.85 9.56 25.87
N SER A 46 18.65 9.01 27.08
CA SER A 46 17.36 8.51 27.57
C SER A 46 16.14 9.44 27.33
N PRO A 47 14.94 8.86 27.15
CA PRO A 47 13.76 9.57 26.65
C PRO A 47 13.00 10.27 27.77
N SER A 48 13.34 11.51 28.08
CA SER A 48 12.45 12.41 28.82
C SER A 48 11.39 12.97 27.88
N ASN A 49 10.27 12.25 27.77
CA ASN A 49 8.95 12.84 27.60
C ASN A 49 8.79 13.87 26.46
N HIS A 50 9.22 13.56 25.24
CA HIS A 50 8.71 14.23 24.05
C HIS A 50 7.43 13.53 23.58
N GLY A 51 6.37 13.71 24.37
CA GLY A 51 5.03 13.42 23.94
C GLY A 51 4.74 14.22 22.67
N ALA A 52 4.42 13.53 21.57
CA ALA A 52 3.65 13.97 20.40
C ALA A 52 3.95 15.33 19.73
N GLY A 53 4.98 16.06 20.14
CA GLY A 53 5.35 17.37 19.62
C GLY A 53 6.86 17.41 19.48
N LEU A 54 7.32 17.80 18.30
CA LEU A 54 8.73 17.98 17.95
C LEU A 54 9.48 16.67 17.64
N VAL A 55 9.12 16.07 16.50
CA VAL A 55 10.15 15.69 15.53
C VAL A 55 10.83 17.00 15.06
N HIS A 56 11.60 17.63 15.94
CA HIS A 56 12.71 18.47 15.51
C HIS A 56 13.76 17.48 15.01
N SER A 57 13.55 17.01 13.77
CA SER A 57 14.69 16.55 12.97
C SER A 57 15.74 17.66 13.03
N PRO A 58 17.04 17.34 13.03
CA PRO A 58 18.07 18.31 12.68
C PRO A 58 17.91 18.63 11.19
N ALA A 59 16.85 19.36 10.86
CA ALA A 59 16.49 19.80 9.53
C ALA A 59 17.44 20.90 9.03
N SER A 60 18.54 21.18 9.75
CA SER A 60 19.34 22.38 9.56
C SER A 60 20.70 22.18 8.87
N SER A 61 21.30 20.98 8.86
CA SER A 61 22.73 20.88 8.46
C SER A 61 23.02 20.09 7.18
N GLY A 62 22.13 19.19 6.75
CA GLY A 62 22.47 18.18 5.73
C GLY A 62 21.51 18.01 4.56
N MET A 63 20.31 18.60 4.58
CA MET A 63 19.37 18.37 3.49
C MET A 63 19.81 19.14 2.22
N PRO A 64 20.06 18.46 1.08
CA PRO A 64 20.50 19.12 -0.16
C PRO A 64 19.54 20.22 -0.63
N CYS A 65 18.23 20.00 -0.43
CA CYS A 65 17.19 20.97 -0.75
C CYS A 65 17.24 22.22 0.13
N LEU A 66 17.64 22.12 1.41
CA LEU A 66 17.72 23.25 2.32
C LEU A 66 18.81 24.24 1.91
N ARG A 67 19.98 23.73 1.52
CA ARG A 67 21.10 24.59 1.07
C ARG A 67 20.71 25.38 -0.19
N THR A 68 20.04 24.70 -1.12
CA THR A 68 19.54 25.31 -2.35
C THR A 68 18.43 26.34 -2.05
N ALA A 69 17.49 25.99 -1.17
CA ALA A 69 16.37 26.87 -0.79
C ALA A 69 16.83 28.13 -0.05
N LYS A 70 17.87 28.06 0.79
CA LYS A 70 18.44 29.24 1.48
C LYS A 70 19.03 30.28 0.52
N GLY A 71 19.47 29.86 -0.67
CA GLY A 71 20.03 30.75 -1.69
C GLY A 71 18.99 31.39 -2.62
N LEU A 72 17.71 31.03 -2.46
CA LEU A 72 16.61 31.53 -3.30
C LEU A 72 15.71 32.46 -2.48
N ALA A 73 15.19 33.50 -3.13
CA ALA A 73 14.13 34.29 -2.53
C ALA A 73 12.87 33.42 -2.38
N SER A 74 12.11 33.61 -1.30
CA SER A 74 10.95 32.77 -0.99
C SER A 74 9.90 32.75 -2.10
N HIS A 75 9.70 33.88 -2.80
CA HIS A 75 8.78 33.96 -3.95
C HIS A 75 9.26 33.09 -5.12
N THR A 76 10.57 33.09 -5.44
CA THR A 76 11.14 32.27 -6.50
C THR A 76 10.97 30.77 -6.22
N LEU A 77 11.14 30.37 -4.95
CA LEU A 77 10.90 28.98 -4.55
C LEU A 77 9.41 28.62 -4.66
N ALA A 78 8.51 29.50 -4.23
CA ALA A 78 7.07 29.28 -4.33
C ALA A 78 6.63 29.13 -5.80
N GLU A 79 7.01 30.07 -6.67
CA GLU A 79 6.72 30.02 -8.10
C GLU A 79 7.25 28.75 -8.77
N PHE A 80 8.46 28.31 -8.40
CA PHE A 80 9.03 27.06 -8.89
C PHE A 80 8.20 25.84 -8.46
N LEU A 81 7.80 25.79 -7.18
CA LEU A 81 6.98 24.70 -6.65
C LEU A 81 5.58 24.69 -7.28
N ASP A 82 4.98 25.85 -7.50
CA ASP A 82 3.69 26.00 -8.17
C ASP A 82 3.78 25.54 -9.63
N SER A 83 4.79 26.00 -10.37
CA SER A 83 5.03 25.56 -11.75
C SER A 83 5.29 24.05 -11.85
N ALA A 84 6.07 23.47 -10.93
CA ALA A 84 6.30 22.02 -10.89
C ALA A 84 5.02 21.26 -10.49
N GLY A 85 4.23 21.82 -9.58
CA GLY A 85 2.94 21.31 -9.16
C GLY A 85 1.96 21.25 -10.33
N GLU A 86 1.82 22.36 -11.05
CA GLU A 86 0.93 22.51 -12.20
C GLU A 86 1.31 21.54 -13.32
N ARG A 87 2.61 21.46 -13.68
CA ARG A 87 3.07 20.48 -14.68
C ARG A 87 2.71 19.04 -14.29
N ARG A 88 2.87 18.69 -13.02
CA ARG A 88 2.52 17.34 -12.51
C ARG A 88 1.01 17.12 -12.50
N PHE A 89 0.22 18.14 -12.19
CA PHE A 89 -1.24 18.08 -12.22
C PHE A 89 -1.74 17.93 -13.66
N SER A 90 -1.32 18.81 -14.56
CA SER A 90 -1.62 18.79 -15.99
C SER A 90 -1.24 17.46 -16.65
N ALA A 91 -0.07 16.89 -16.32
CA ALA A 91 0.32 15.57 -16.81
C ALA A 91 -0.64 14.45 -16.37
N LYS A 92 -1.12 14.49 -15.12
CA LYS A 92 -2.15 13.55 -14.65
C LYS A 92 -3.48 13.80 -15.35
N ALA A 93 -3.94 15.04 -15.43
CA ALA A 93 -5.20 15.40 -16.08
C ALA A 93 -5.24 14.92 -17.54
N THR A 94 -4.14 15.10 -18.28
CA THR A 94 -3.98 14.61 -19.65
C THR A 94 -4.13 13.08 -19.73
N GLN A 95 -3.56 12.33 -18.78
CA GLN A 95 -3.74 10.88 -18.71
C GLN A 95 -5.21 10.49 -18.51
N PHE A 96 -5.91 11.16 -17.58
CA PHE A 96 -7.34 10.92 -17.36
C PHE A 96 -8.18 11.28 -18.60
N GLN A 97 -7.91 12.41 -19.26
CA GLN A 97 -8.59 12.81 -20.49
C GLN A 97 -8.43 11.76 -21.60
N ALA A 98 -7.23 11.21 -21.77
CA ALA A 98 -6.99 10.15 -22.73
C ALA A 98 -7.82 8.88 -22.41
N GLU A 99 -7.87 8.48 -21.13
CA GLU A 99 -8.63 7.30 -20.69
C GLU A 99 -10.15 7.49 -20.80
N LEU A 100 -10.66 8.70 -20.56
CA LEU A 100 -12.09 9.03 -20.69
C LEU A 100 -12.63 8.85 -22.11
N SER A 101 -11.77 8.89 -23.13
CA SER A 101 -12.19 8.61 -24.52
C SER A 101 -12.59 7.15 -24.76
N GLN A 102 -12.19 6.23 -23.87
CA GLN A 102 -12.36 4.78 -24.04
C GLN A 102 -13.23 4.16 -22.94
N THR A 103 -13.63 4.92 -21.92
CA THR A 103 -14.22 4.37 -20.70
C THR A 103 -15.02 5.44 -19.94
N GLU A 104 -16.10 5.01 -19.31
CA GLU A 104 -16.95 5.85 -18.45
C GLU A 104 -16.17 6.57 -17.34
N ALA A 105 -16.62 7.78 -16.98
CA ALA A 105 -15.93 8.63 -16.01
C ALA A 105 -15.74 7.96 -14.64
N SER A 106 -16.75 7.21 -14.17
CA SER A 106 -16.70 6.48 -12.91
C SER A 106 -15.64 5.38 -12.91
N GLN A 107 -15.51 4.65 -14.02
CA GLN A 107 -14.51 3.60 -14.19
C GLN A 107 -13.09 4.18 -14.37
N CYS A 108 -12.95 5.31 -15.06
CA CYS A 108 -11.67 6.03 -15.15
C CYS A 108 -11.21 6.51 -13.76
N LEU A 109 -12.11 7.12 -12.98
CA LEU A 109 -11.84 7.54 -11.62
C LEU A 109 -11.47 6.36 -10.70
N TYR A 110 -12.22 5.25 -10.79
CA TYR A 110 -11.92 4.02 -10.05
C TYR A 110 -10.52 3.48 -10.35
N GLN A 111 -10.13 3.37 -11.63
CA GLN A 111 -8.78 2.97 -12.02
C GLN A 111 -7.72 3.95 -11.51
N GLY A 112 -7.99 5.25 -11.57
CA GLY A 112 -7.14 6.30 -11.02
C GLY A 112 -6.88 6.14 -9.52
N ILE A 113 -7.93 5.91 -8.73
CA ILE A 113 -7.86 5.67 -7.29
C ILE A 113 -7.06 4.39 -7.00
N MET A 114 -7.36 3.29 -7.69
CA MET A 114 -6.64 2.03 -7.55
C MET A 114 -5.15 2.20 -7.84
N GLY A 115 -4.80 2.88 -8.94
CA GLY A 115 -3.42 3.19 -9.29
C GLY A 115 -2.72 4.04 -8.23
N ALA A 116 -3.42 5.00 -7.61
CA ALA A 116 -2.88 5.81 -6.52
C ALA A 116 -2.64 4.99 -5.23
N LEU A 117 -3.58 4.09 -4.88
CA LEU A 117 -3.46 3.19 -3.73
C LEU A 117 -2.24 2.25 -3.83
N GLY A 118 -1.78 1.97 -5.04
CA GLY A 118 -0.58 1.18 -5.30
C GLY A 118 0.75 1.90 -5.06
N TYR A 119 0.75 3.23 -4.94
CA TYR A 119 1.97 4.05 -4.95
C TYR A 119 2.91 3.65 -6.11
N VAL A 120 4.21 3.99 -6.03
CA VAL A 120 5.15 3.69 -7.13
C VAL A 120 5.27 2.19 -7.41
N LYS A 121 5.33 1.36 -6.36
CA LYS A 121 5.66 -0.06 -6.50
C LYS A 121 4.49 -0.95 -6.92
N ASN A 122 3.29 -0.68 -6.42
CA ASN A 122 2.11 -1.51 -6.67
C ASN A 122 1.08 -0.82 -7.58
N LYS A 123 1.40 0.32 -8.21
CA LYS A 123 0.51 0.94 -9.22
C LYS A 123 0.18 -0.02 -10.38
N PRO A 124 1.14 -0.71 -11.01
CA PRO A 124 0.82 -1.66 -12.09
C PRO A 124 -0.13 -2.79 -11.68
N PRO A 125 0.10 -3.57 -10.61
CA PRO A 125 -0.82 -4.63 -10.21
C PRO A 125 -2.19 -4.10 -9.73
N MET A 126 -2.25 -2.92 -9.10
CA MET A 126 -3.54 -2.29 -8.76
C MET A 126 -4.35 -1.91 -10.00
N LEU A 127 -3.72 -1.36 -11.04
CA LEU A 127 -4.40 -1.05 -12.30
C LEU A 127 -4.86 -2.32 -13.02
N LYS A 128 -4.03 -3.38 -12.99
CA LYS A 128 -4.39 -4.71 -13.52
C LYS A 128 -5.62 -5.28 -12.79
N LEU A 129 -5.67 -5.16 -11.46
CA LEU A 129 -6.82 -5.56 -10.65
C LEU A 129 -8.07 -4.74 -11.00
N ALA A 130 -7.95 -3.41 -11.10
CA ALA A 130 -9.06 -2.52 -11.44
C ALA A 130 -9.67 -2.78 -12.83
N ARG A 131 -8.87 -3.27 -13.78
CA ARG A 131 -9.35 -3.68 -15.11
C ARG A 131 -9.99 -5.06 -15.10
N ARG A 132 -9.50 -5.97 -14.26
CA ARG A 132 -10.12 -7.31 -14.08
C ARG A 132 -11.44 -7.25 -13.33
N LEU A 133 -11.58 -6.30 -12.41
CA LEU A 133 -12.81 -6.02 -11.68
C LEU A 133 -13.31 -4.61 -12.02
N PRO A 134 -13.95 -4.42 -13.18
CA PRO A 134 -14.64 -3.16 -13.48
C PRO A 134 -15.57 -2.74 -12.34
N LEU A 135 -15.64 -1.44 -12.09
CA LEU A 135 -16.43 -0.83 -11.02
C LEU A 135 -17.89 -1.30 -11.05
N GLN A 136 -18.48 -1.45 -12.25
CA GLN A 136 -19.86 -1.90 -12.41
C GLN A 136 -20.12 -3.27 -11.79
N ILE A 137 -19.15 -4.21 -11.87
CA ILE A 137 -19.25 -5.53 -11.22
C ILE A 137 -19.25 -5.38 -9.70
N LEU A 138 -18.40 -4.49 -9.18
CA LEU A 138 -18.34 -4.23 -7.73
C LEU A 138 -19.62 -3.56 -7.24
N GLN A 139 -20.16 -2.62 -8.02
CA GLN A 139 -21.42 -1.94 -7.71
C GLN A 139 -22.62 -2.89 -7.74
N SER A 140 -22.70 -3.81 -8.69
CA SER A 140 -23.80 -4.80 -8.74
C SER A 140 -23.75 -5.74 -7.54
N MET A 141 -22.56 -6.16 -7.11
CA MET A 141 -22.39 -6.95 -5.87
C MET A 141 -22.72 -6.13 -4.61
N ALA A 142 -22.61 -4.80 -4.72
CA ALA A 142 -22.99 -3.84 -3.70
C ALA A 142 -24.48 -3.43 -3.75
N GLN A 143 -25.34 -4.11 -4.52
CA GLN A 143 -26.79 -3.91 -4.53
C GLN A 143 -27.55 -5.02 -3.77
N GLY A 144 -28.86 -4.84 -3.56
CA GLY A 144 -29.73 -5.80 -2.85
C GLY A 144 -29.89 -5.53 -1.35
N GLU A 145 -30.91 -6.12 -0.73
CA GLU A 145 -31.26 -5.95 0.69
C GLU A 145 -30.37 -6.81 1.59
N VAL A 146 -29.13 -6.36 1.82
CA VAL A 146 -28.18 -6.98 2.74
C VAL A 146 -27.53 -5.92 3.63
N SER A 147 -27.09 -6.32 4.81
CA SER A 147 -26.39 -5.42 5.74
C SER A 147 -25.08 -4.90 5.14
N ASP A 148 -24.64 -3.73 5.60
CA ASP A 148 -23.38 -3.13 5.14
C ASP A 148 -22.17 -4.01 5.43
N GLY A 149 -22.18 -4.77 6.54
CA GLY A 149 -21.13 -5.73 6.86
C GLY A 149 -21.07 -6.91 5.88
N GLU A 150 -22.22 -7.42 5.45
CA GLU A 150 -22.29 -8.49 4.44
C GLU A 150 -21.82 -8.00 3.07
N ARG A 151 -22.23 -6.79 2.70
CA ARG A 151 -21.80 -6.15 1.45
C ARG A 151 -20.30 -5.91 1.42
N LEU A 152 -19.74 -5.42 2.53
CA LEU A 152 -18.31 -5.21 2.69
C LEU A 152 -17.55 -6.53 2.54
N ALA A 153 -18.02 -7.62 3.16
CA ALA A 153 -17.42 -8.94 3.04
C ALA A 153 -17.37 -9.41 1.58
N ARG A 154 -18.47 -9.27 0.84
CA ARG A 154 -18.53 -9.63 -0.59
C ARG A 154 -17.54 -8.83 -1.44
N LEU A 155 -17.48 -7.51 -1.23
CA LEU A 155 -16.52 -6.65 -1.93
C LEU A 155 -15.07 -7.05 -1.62
N GLN A 156 -14.75 -7.29 -0.35
CA GLN A 156 -13.40 -7.69 0.05
C GLN A 156 -13.03 -9.08 -0.46
N ALA A 157 -13.94 -10.05 -0.41
CA ALA A 157 -13.72 -11.39 -0.95
C ALA A 157 -13.40 -11.33 -2.45
N LEU A 158 -14.19 -10.58 -3.22
CA LEU A 158 -13.98 -10.46 -4.66
C LEU A 158 -12.67 -9.72 -4.98
N LEU A 159 -12.40 -8.59 -4.32
CA LEU A 159 -11.19 -7.79 -4.54
C LEU A 159 -9.91 -8.54 -4.13
N LEU A 160 -9.87 -9.11 -2.93
CA LEU A 160 -8.70 -9.83 -2.41
C LEU A 160 -8.52 -11.19 -3.10
N GLY A 161 -9.61 -11.90 -3.38
CA GLY A 161 -9.58 -13.16 -4.10
C GLY A 161 -9.10 -12.99 -5.54
N THR A 162 -9.57 -11.94 -6.23
CA THR A 162 -9.05 -11.61 -7.57
C THR A 162 -7.61 -11.13 -7.51
N ALA A 163 -7.20 -10.48 -6.42
CA ALA A 163 -5.81 -10.10 -6.19
C ALA A 163 -4.88 -11.29 -5.93
N GLY A 164 -5.40 -12.50 -5.69
CA GLY A 164 -4.54 -13.62 -5.27
C GLY A 164 -4.01 -13.42 -3.85
N LEU A 165 -4.73 -12.68 -3.02
CA LEU A 165 -4.32 -12.27 -1.68
C LEU A 165 -5.25 -12.78 -0.60
N LEU A 166 -6.11 -13.78 -0.82
CA LEU A 166 -6.74 -14.49 0.29
C LEU A 166 -5.75 -15.45 0.97
N PRO A 167 -5.93 -15.81 2.25
CA PRO A 167 -5.04 -16.75 2.95
C PRO A 167 -4.71 -18.03 2.16
N SER A 168 -5.71 -18.66 1.55
CA SER A 168 -5.58 -19.89 0.75
C SER A 168 -4.74 -19.71 -0.52
N GLN A 169 -4.62 -18.48 -1.00
CA GLN A 169 -3.92 -18.11 -2.24
C GLN A 169 -2.46 -17.73 -2.02
N ARG A 170 -2.02 -17.57 -0.78
CA ARG A 170 -0.66 -17.14 -0.44
C ARG A 170 0.27 -18.31 -0.18
N TYR A 171 1.57 -18.13 -0.47
CA TYR A 171 2.60 -19.16 -0.25
C TYR A 171 2.79 -19.49 1.23
N ASP A 172 2.65 -18.50 2.12
CA ASP A 172 2.75 -18.68 3.57
C ASP A 172 1.41 -19.17 4.16
N ARG A 173 0.99 -20.36 3.72
CA ARG A 173 -0.22 -21.06 4.18
C ARG A 173 -0.15 -21.46 5.67
N HIS A 174 1.02 -21.31 6.29
CA HIS A 174 1.36 -21.75 7.65
C HIS A 174 1.51 -20.63 8.67
N ARG A 175 1.24 -19.38 8.28
CA ARG A 175 1.10 -18.32 9.28
C ARG A 175 -0.15 -18.63 10.11
N GLU A 176 0.09 -19.17 11.31
CA GLU A 176 -0.87 -19.60 12.31
C GLU A 176 -2.25 -18.98 12.06
N SER A 177 -3.17 -19.83 11.62
CA SER A 177 -4.59 -19.61 11.70
C SER A 177 -4.96 -19.39 13.16
N GLN A 178 -4.70 -18.19 13.67
CA GLN A 178 -5.61 -17.63 14.65
C GLN A 178 -6.96 -17.60 13.96
N ASP A 179 -7.96 -18.24 14.56
CA ASP A 179 -9.35 -18.25 14.12
C ASP A 179 -9.78 -16.83 13.70
N ASP A 180 -9.62 -16.52 12.42
CA ASP A 180 -9.98 -15.23 11.83
C ASP A 180 -11.27 -15.47 11.09
N GLU A 181 -12.37 -15.43 11.85
CA GLU A 181 -13.73 -15.62 11.37
C GLU A 181 -14.03 -14.73 10.14
N TRP A 182 -13.41 -13.54 10.08
CA TRP A 182 -13.53 -12.67 8.92
C TRP A 182 -12.84 -13.27 7.69
N ALA A 183 -11.61 -13.75 7.84
CA ALA A 183 -10.88 -14.38 6.75
C ALA A 183 -11.61 -15.63 6.21
N ASP A 184 -12.12 -16.49 7.10
CA ASP A 184 -12.90 -17.67 6.71
C ASP A 184 -14.19 -17.29 5.97
N LYS A 185 -14.86 -16.23 6.42
CA LYS A 185 -16.01 -15.68 5.71
C LYS A 185 -15.64 -15.22 4.30
N LEU A 186 -14.50 -14.55 4.13
CA LEU A 186 -14.05 -14.10 2.80
C LEU A 186 -13.71 -15.28 1.88
N GLU A 187 -13.06 -16.33 2.40
CA GLU A 187 -12.75 -17.56 1.66
C GLU A 187 -14.04 -18.26 1.20
N GLY A 188 -15.02 -18.39 2.10
CA GLY A 188 -16.33 -18.95 1.78
C GLY A 188 -17.02 -18.17 0.66
N LEU A 189 -17.06 -16.84 0.74
CA LEU A 189 -17.64 -16.00 -0.30
C LEU A 189 -16.89 -16.09 -1.63
N TRP A 190 -15.56 -16.16 -1.60
CA TRP A 190 -14.74 -16.30 -2.80
C TRP A 190 -14.93 -17.66 -3.48
N ALA A 191 -15.15 -18.74 -2.73
CA ALA A 191 -15.36 -20.07 -3.31
C ALA A 191 -16.55 -20.13 -4.29
N PHE A 192 -17.56 -19.25 -4.11
CA PHE A 192 -18.71 -19.14 -5.00
C PHE A 192 -18.52 -18.15 -6.16
N SER A 193 -17.36 -17.49 -6.26
CA SER A 193 -17.07 -16.54 -7.33
C SER A 193 -16.63 -17.26 -8.61
N ASN A 194 -17.61 -17.79 -9.35
CA ASN A 194 -17.35 -18.53 -10.58
C ASN A 194 -16.67 -17.64 -11.65
N GLY A 195 -15.51 -18.08 -12.13
CA GLY A 195 -14.88 -17.58 -13.37
C GLY A 195 -13.86 -16.45 -13.25
N THR A 196 -13.62 -15.88 -12.06
CA THR A 196 -12.63 -14.80 -11.93
C THR A 196 -11.23 -15.35 -11.71
N LYS A 197 -10.35 -15.22 -12.70
CA LYS A 197 -8.96 -15.67 -12.58
C LYS A 197 -8.16 -14.75 -11.66
N ALA A 198 -7.67 -15.29 -10.55
CA ALA A 198 -6.81 -14.59 -9.62
C ALA A 198 -5.51 -14.09 -10.27
N LEU A 199 -4.99 -12.99 -9.73
CA LEU A 199 -3.63 -12.51 -9.94
C LEU A 199 -2.64 -13.42 -9.18
N SER A 200 -1.35 -13.34 -9.51
CA SER A 200 -0.34 -14.04 -8.72
C SER A 200 -0.02 -13.23 -7.47
N GLU A 201 0.27 -13.89 -6.34
CA GLU A 201 0.83 -13.21 -5.17
C GLU A 201 2.13 -12.46 -5.54
N ASP A 202 2.92 -13.02 -6.45
CA ASP A 202 4.18 -12.44 -6.93
C ASP A 202 4.00 -11.12 -7.72
N ASP A 203 2.79 -10.82 -8.19
CA ASP A 203 2.50 -9.52 -8.82
C ASP A 203 2.64 -8.37 -7.80
N TRP A 204 2.64 -8.66 -6.49
CA TRP A 204 2.61 -7.67 -5.40
C TRP A 204 3.97 -7.48 -4.71
N HIS A 205 4.40 -6.21 -4.63
CA HIS A 205 5.68 -5.85 -4.02
C HIS A 205 5.51 -5.36 -2.58
N LEU A 206 6.11 -6.08 -1.62
CA LEU A 206 6.11 -5.71 -0.19
C LEU A 206 7.45 -5.09 0.27
N PHE A 207 8.56 -5.42 -0.39
CA PHE A 207 9.89 -4.93 -0.01
C PHE A 207 10.00 -3.40 -0.14
N LYS A 208 10.52 -2.73 0.89
CA LYS A 208 10.58 -1.26 1.01
C LYS A 208 9.23 -0.55 0.84
N VAL A 209 8.12 -1.23 1.09
CA VAL A 209 6.80 -0.63 1.25
C VAL A 209 6.52 -0.52 2.74
N ARG A 210 5.95 0.60 3.18
CA ARG A 210 5.55 0.74 4.60
C ARG A 210 4.39 -0.23 4.87
N PRO A 211 4.30 -0.87 6.05
CA PRO A 211 3.22 -1.81 6.36
C PRO A 211 1.80 -1.26 6.12
N ASN A 212 1.57 0.02 6.43
CA ASN A 212 0.28 0.70 6.17
C ASN A 212 -0.04 0.90 4.68
N ASN A 213 0.93 0.70 3.80
CA ASN A 213 0.81 0.79 2.34
C ASN A 213 0.81 -0.58 1.67
N PHE A 214 0.75 -1.68 2.44
CA PHE A 214 0.68 -3.01 1.87
C PHE A 214 -0.60 -3.19 1.04
N PRO A 215 -0.53 -3.89 -0.11
CA PRO A 215 -1.66 -4.07 -1.02
C PRO A 215 -2.93 -4.59 -0.34
N LEU A 216 -2.83 -5.62 0.52
CA LEU A 216 -3.96 -6.17 1.28
C LEU A 216 -4.78 -5.05 1.96
N ARG A 217 -4.12 -4.19 2.74
CA ARG A 217 -4.78 -3.09 3.47
C ARG A 217 -5.39 -2.06 2.53
N ARG A 218 -4.69 -1.74 1.44
CA ARG A 218 -5.13 -0.71 0.48
C ARG A 218 -6.28 -1.19 -0.40
N ILE A 219 -6.29 -2.46 -0.79
CA ILE A 219 -7.39 -3.13 -1.49
C ILE A 219 -8.61 -3.20 -0.56
N ALA A 220 -8.44 -3.62 0.69
CA ALA A 220 -9.51 -3.60 1.68
C ALA A 220 -10.08 -2.19 1.87
N ALA A 221 -9.23 -1.15 1.94
CA ALA A 221 -9.69 0.23 2.03
C ALA A 221 -10.57 0.66 0.83
N MET A 222 -10.31 0.15 -0.38
CA MET A 222 -11.14 0.44 -1.55
C MET A 222 -12.58 -0.09 -1.38
N SER A 223 -12.76 -1.25 -0.74
CA SER A 223 -14.10 -1.80 -0.49
C SER A 223 -14.97 -0.86 0.35
N TYR A 224 -14.38 -0.20 1.36
CA TYR A 224 -15.08 0.81 2.17
C TYR A 224 -15.45 2.06 1.35
N LEU A 225 -14.57 2.49 0.44
CA LEU A 225 -14.86 3.64 -0.42
C LEU A 225 -16.02 3.33 -1.38
N ILE A 226 -16.02 2.15 -2.00
CA ILE A 226 -17.12 1.70 -2.88
C ILE A 226 -18.43 1.64 -2.09
N LEU A 227 -18.40 1.03 -0.90
CA LEU A 227 -19.57 0.93 -0.03
C LEU A 227 -20.15 2.31 0.32
N ARG A 228 -19.29 3.26 0.68
CA ARG A 228 -19.69 4.64 1.04
C ARG A 228 -20.28 5.39 -0.16
N CYS A 229 -19.76 5.15 -1.36
CA CYS A 229 -20.18 5.84 -2.58
C CYS A 229 -21.29 5.10 -3.33
N ARG A 230 -21.94 4.08 -2.74
CA ARG A 230 -22.92 3.24 -3.45
C ARG A 230 -24.18 4.01 -3.91
N GLU A 231 -24.62 5.00 -3.11
CA GLU A 231 -25.90 5.70 -3.35
C GLU A 231 -25.74 6.87 -4.32
N ARG A 232 -24.62 7.60 -4.24
CA ARG A 232 -24.33 8.77 -5.08
C ARG A 232 -23.41 8.45 -6.26
N GLY A 233 -22.80 7.27 -6.29
CA GLY A 233 -21.73 6.96 -7.23
C GLY A 233 -20.39 7.62 -6.83
N LEU A 234 -19.34 7.31 -7.60
CA LEU A 234 -17.97 7.81 -7.33
C LEU A 234 -17.72 9.23 -7.86
N VAL A 235 -18.53 9.71 -8.80
CA VAL A 235 -18.31 10.98 -9.53
C VAL A 235 -19.24 12.10 -9.04
N GLU A 236 -20.44 11.77 -8.55
CA GLU A 236 -21.39 12.74 -8.02
C GLU A 236 -21.16 12.87 -6.51
N GLN A 237 -20.70 14.04 -6.05
CA GLN A 237 -20.52 14.37 -4.62
C GLN A 237 -21.71 15.16 -4.09
#